data_AF-S4RV63-F1
#
_entry.id   AF-S4RV63-F1
#
_cell.length_a   1.000
_cell.length_b   1.000
_cell.length_c   1.000
_cell.angle_alpha   90.00
_cell.angle_beta   90.00
_cell.angle_gamma   90.00
#
_symmetry.space_group_name_H-M   'P 1'
#
loop_
_entity.id
_entity.type
_entity.pdbx_description
1 polymer ?
#
loop_
_entity_poly.entity_id
_entity_poly.type
_entity_poly.pdbx_seq_one_letter_code
_entity_poly.pdbx_strand_id
1 'polypeptide(L)'
;RARWAQLQERVSLRARIFSKLPLATAPYRPRLSTPDQPPHMWRLFHRQADALQLARSAAPAQEVHTFAFERPNQAPTGTRAFLVTSYSEFWHYYHVASHQAHYYEVIPEGSTCHLYFDVEFSRESNPDLDGGSLTATLIKYVCACIQACYGLACTTGDVLSLDSSSASKFSRHLLFHIPGAAFQDNLQAGNFVRKIFKPLAEKICNIKLQGVPEAHSDHTNTQFTKAGEMTLDCSETWYYPQDQGTSGPEKRSLWDILDYRATWQHFLEALIVKDKTGQLTLAVDLGVYTKNRNFRLYGSSKAGVLVPLRLAPDDRPACSSEAKKHVRLQEKIFLASLITNVERAPGLRLLSCLGSPMDTHRTNTFAANNAHGDAKLVTGYQASPFPEIDAYIRSQLNKGGVQGDIRCWKFYEGTGLLVYEATKNRWCENVGRAHRSNNTCYFVDLHQGIFYQKCHDQECKAIHFRSQNYPLPQECLPKLI
;
A
#
# COMPACT_ATOMS: atom_id res chain seq x y z
N ARG A 1 -23.41 -39.90 -16.00
CA ARG A 1 -22.17 -39.26 -16.52
C ARG A 1 -21.98 -37.84 -15.97
N ALA A 2 -22.97 -36.94 -16.03
CA ALA A 2 -22.87 -35.57 -15.50
C ALA A 2 -22.46 -35.45 -14.00
N ARG A 3 -23.00 -36.32 -13.14
CA ARG A 3 -22.66 -36.36 -11.70
C ARG A 3 -21.20 -36.71 -11.41
N TRP A 4 -20.60 -37.57 -12.24
CA TRP A 4 -19.19 -37.96 -12.13
C TRP A 4 -18.26 -36.86 -12.63
N ALA A 5 -18.63 -36.17 -13.73
CA ALA A 5 -17.90 -35.00 -14.22
C ALA A 5 -17.86 -33.87 -13.17
N GLN A 6 -19.01 -33.54 -12.55
CA GLN A 6 -19.08 -32.57 -11.46
C GLN A 6 -18.24 -32.99 -10.24
N LEU A 7 -18.21 -34.29 -9.90
CA LEU A 7 -17.40 -34.77 -8.79
C LEU A 7 -15.90 -34.65 -9.09
N GLN A 8 -15.49 -34.95 -10.32
CA GLN A 8 -14.11 -34.90 -10.76
C GLN A 8 -13.58 -33.45 -10.79
N GLU A 9 -14.41 -32.50 -11.25
CA GLU A 9 -14.10 -31.07 -11.20
C GLU A 9 -13.95 -30.56 -9.77
N ARG A 10 -14.83 -30.99 -8.85
CA ARG A 10 -14.74 -30.66 -7.42
C ARG A 10 -13.48 -31.19 -6.76
N VAL A 11 -13.10 -32.43 -7.03
CA VAL A 11 -11.91 -33.05 -6.47
C VAL A 11 -10.66 -32.35 -7.02
N SER A 12 -10.62 -32.04 -8.32
CA SER A 12 -9.52 -31.34 -8.96
C SER A 12 -9.33 -29.93 -8.39
N LEU A 13 -10.42 -29.20 -8.17
CA LEU A 13 -10.38 -27.87 -7.55
C LEU A 13 -9.89 -27.94 -6.09
N ARG A 14 -10.33 -28.94 -5.32
CA ARG A 14 -9.85 -29.15 -3.94
C ARG A 14 -8.38 -29.53 -3.90
N ALA A 15 -7.91 -30.37 -4.81
CA ALA A 15 -6.51 -30.71 -4.94
C ALA A 15 -5.67 -29.48 -5.32
N ARG A 16 -6.19 -28.61 -6.19
CA ARG A 16 -5.56 -27.34 -6.53
C ARG A 16 -5.50 -26.37 -5.33
N ILE A 17 -6.57 -26.27 -4.54
CA ILE A 17 -6.56 -25.48 -3.31
C ILE A 17 -5.59 -26.06 -2.28
N PHE A 18 -5.57 -27.39 -2.11
CA PHE A 18 -4.71 -28.06 -1.13
C PHE A 18 -3.21 -28.00 -1.50
N SER A 19 -2.88 -28.16 -2.78
CA SER A 19 -1.50 -28.04 -3.26
C SER A 19 -0.94 -26.63 -3.11
N LYS A 20 -1.81 -25.61 -3.20
CA LYS A 20 -1.44 -24.20 -2.97
C LYS A 20 -1.46 -23.81 -1.49
N LEU A 21 -2.32 -24.44 -0.70
CA LEU A 21 -2.52 -24.18 0.73
C LEU A 21 -2.41 -25.50 1.50
N PRO A 22 -1.18 -26.00 1.78
CA PRO A 22 -1.00 -27.21 2.56
C PRO A 22 -1.63 -27.08 3.95
N LEU A 23 -1.84 -28.19 4.65
CA LEU A 23 -2.37 -28.15 6.03
C LEU A 23 -1.35 -27.45 6.94
N ALA A 24 -1.57 -26.17 7.25
CA ALA A 24 -0.86 -25.52 8.33
C ALA A 24 -1.31 -26.10 9.69
N THR A 25 -0.41 -25.94 10.64
CA THR A 25 -0.27 -26.45 12.01
C THR A 25 -1.54 -26.61 12.85
N ALA A 26 -1.41 -27.40 13.93
CA ALA A 26 -2.49 -27.72 14.86
C ALA A 26 -3.30 -26.48 15.30
N PRO A 27 -4.64 -26.60 15.41
CA PRO A 27 -5.51 -25.47 15.74
C PRO A 27 -5.11 -24.84 17.07
N TYR A 28 -5.19 -23.51 17.16
CA TYR A 28 -4.98 -22.77 18.41
C TYR A 28 -5.87 -23.36 19.50
N ARG A 29 -5.25 -23.70 20.64
CA ARG A 29 -5.94 -24.17 21.84
C ARG A 29 -5.75 -23.11 22.91
N PRO A 30 -6.83 -22.44 23.35
CA PRO A 30 -6.77 -21.56 24.51
C PRO A 30 -6.18 -22.32 25.69
N ARG A 31 -5.12 -21.77 26.30
CA ARG A 31 -4.48 -22.33 27.51
C ARG A 31 -4.20 -21.18 28.47
N LEU A 32 -4.23 -21.43 29.76
CA LEU A 32 -3.74 -20.47 30.73
C LEU A 32 -2.21 -20.35 30.55
N SER A 33 -1.71 -19.11 30.49
CA SER A 33 -0.26 -18.86 30.39
C SER A 33 0.44 -19.49 31.59
N THR A 34 1.47 -20.32 31.38
CA THR A 34 2.38 -20.69 32.46
C THR A 34 3.38 -19.55 32.70
N PRO A 35 3.99 -19.44 33.91
CA PRO A 35 4.95 -18.37 34.21
C PRO A 35 6.12 -18.27 33.22
N ASP A 36 6.43 -19.37 32.55
CA ASP A 36 7.59 -19.54 31.66
C ASP A 36 7.27 -19.24 30.18
N GLN A 37 6.00 -18.93 29.86
CA GLN A 37 5.55 -18.61 28.50
C GLN A 37 5.18 -17.13 28.38
N PRO A 38 5.49 -16.48 27.24
CA PRO A 38 5.02 -15.12 26.98
C PRO A 38 3.48 -15.09 27.06
N PRO A 39 2.89 -14.06 27.68
CA PRO A 39 1.44 -13.96 27.84
C PRO A 39 0.75 -13.83 26.48
N HIS A 40 -0.44 -14.43 26.35
CA HIS A 40 -1.30 -14.28 25.16
C HIS A 40 -1.48 -12.81 24.77
N MET A 41 -1.32 -12.52 23.48
CA MET A 41 -1.37 -11.17 22.97
C MET A 41 -2.79 -10.87 22.47
N TRP A 42 -3.60 -10.28 23.34
CA TRP A 42 -4.90 -9.72 23.00
C TRP A 42 -5.02 -8.33 23.61
N ARG A 43 -4.69 -7.29 22.84
CA ARG A 43 -4.62 -5.91 23.34
C ARG A 43 -5.41 -4.95 22.46
N LEU A 44 -6.31 -4.19 23.08
CA LEU A 44 -7.16 -3.22 22.40
C LEU A 44 -6.59 -1.80 22.51
N PHE A 45 -6.73 -1.04 21.43
CA PHE A 45 -6.27 0.33 21.33
C PHE A 45 -7.32 1.21 20.65
N HIS A 46 -7.31 2.49 21.00
CA HIS A 46 -8.12 3.52 20.34
C HIS A 46 -7.39 4.16 19.16
N ARG A 47 -6.06 4.20 19.18
CA ARG A 47 -5.23 4.80 18.12
C ARG A 47 -4.46 3.73 17.37
N GLN A 48 -4.50 3.81 16.04
CA GLN A 48 -3.79 2.87 15.16
C GLN A 48 -2.27 2.89 15.42
N ALA A 49 -1.71 4.07 15.67
CA ALA A 49 -0.27 4.24 15.88
C ALA A 49 0.23 3.46 17.11
N ASP A 50 -0.55 3.45 18.19
CA ASP A 50 -0.21 2.74 19.43
C ASP A 50 -0.24 1.22 19.22
N ALA A 51 -1.27 0.72 18.52
CA ALA A 51 -1.37 -0.69 18.16
C ALA A 51 -0.21 -1.15 17.29
N LEU A 52 0.12 -0.38 16.25
CA LEU A 52 1.25 -0.66 15.37
C LEU A 52 2.60 -0.58 16.11
N GLN A 53 2.74 0.33 17.08
CA GLN A 53 3.94 0.42 17.91
C GLN A 53 4.11 -0.84 18.76
N LEU A 54 3.04 -1.31 19.43
CA LEU A 54 3.09 -2.55 20.20
C LEU A 54 3.46 -3.74 19.30
N ALA A 55 2.80 -3.86 18.14
CA ALA A 55 3.06 -4.96 17.22
C ALA A 55 4.54 -4.98 16.76
N ARG A 56 5.10 -3.81 16.42
CA ARG A 56 6.53 -3.68 16.09
C ARG A 56 7.45 -4.03 17.26
N SER A 57 7.15 -3.58 18.47
CA SER A 57 7.98 -3.89 19.64
C SER A 57 7.91 -5.36 20.06
N ALA A 58 6.78 -6.03 19.77
CA ALA A 58 6.58 -7.45 20.09
C ALA A 58 7.19 -8.40 19.06
N ALA A 59 7.39 -7.95 17.81
CA ALA A 59 7.86 -8.77 16.69
C ALA A 59 9.11 -9.64 16.95
N PRO A 60 10.12 -9.23 17.76
CA PRO A 60 11.26 -10.08 18.08
C PRO A 60 10.92 -11.29 18.95
N ALA A 61 9.86 -11.20 19.76
CA ALA A 61 9.50 -12.23 20.75
C ALA A 61 8.26 -13.03 20.35
N GLN A 62 7.33 -12.42 19.60
CA GLN A 62 6.09 -13.05 19.18
C GLN A 62 5.60 -12.44 17.87
N GLU A 63 5.12 -13.30 16.96
CA GLU A 63 4.48 -12.87 15.73
C GLU A 63 3.04 -12.39 16.02
N VAL A 64 2.83 -11.09 15.85
CA VAL A 64 1.54 -10.42 16.11
C VAL A 64 1.25 -9.37 15.05
N HIS A 65 -0.04 -9.12 14.84
CA HIS A 65 -0.55 -8.27 13.78
C HIS A 65 -1.60 -7.32 14.33
N THR A 66 -1.83 -6.23 13.60
CA THR A 66 -2.84 -5.23 13.94
C THR A 66 -4.08 -5.42 13.08
N PHE A 67 -5.23 -5.54 13.72
CA PHE A 67 -6.54 -5.55 13.09
C PHE A 67 -7.31 -4.30 13.50
N ALA A 68 -8.07 -3.72 12.58
CA ALA A 68 -9.02 -2.68 12.89
C ALA A 68 -10.43 -3.25 12.89
N PHE A 69 -11.31 -2.72 13.74
CA PHE A 69 -12.71 -3.10 13.77
C PHE A 69 -13.63 -1.94 14.12
N GLU A 70 -14.84 -1.96 13.57
CA GLU A 70 -15.88 -0.99 13.86
C GLU A 70 -16.77 -1.54 14.99
N ARG A 71 -16.91 -0.77 16.09
CA ARG A 71 -17.73 -1.18 17.23
C ARG A 71 -19.21 -0.91 16.93
N PRO A 72 -20.11 -1.91 17.01
CA PRO A 72 -21.53 -1.63 17.01
C PRO A 72 -21.87 -0.85 18.29
N ASN A 73 -22.54 0.30 18.14
CA ASN A 73 -23.23 1.05 19.21
C ASN A 73 -22.41 1.94 20.18
N GLN A 74 -21.15 2.31 19.90
CA GLN A 74 -20.38 3.14 20.85
C GLN A 74 -19.66 4.37 20.27
N ALA A 75 -19.68 4.60 18.96
CA ALA A 75 -18.93 5.68 18.34
C ALA A 75 -19.64 6.24 17.10
N PRO A 76 -19.35 7.49 16.69
CA PRO A 76 -19.79 8.01 15.40
C PRO A 76 -19.39 7.05 14.27
N THR A 77 -20.26 6.93 13.27
CA THR A 77 -20.08 6.06 12.10
C THR A 77 -18.67 6.21 11.52
N GLY A 78 -17.97 5.08 11.34
CA GLY A 78 -16.60 5.06 10.79
C GLY A 78 -15.46 5.14 11.83
N THR A 79 -15.75 5.27 13.13
CA THR A 79 -14.70 5.21 14.16
C THR A 79 -14.25 3.77 14.38
N ARG A 80 -12.94 3.53 14.28
CA ARG A 80 -12.32 2.20 14.45
C ARG A 80 -11.60 2.08 15.78
N ALA A 81 -11.68 0.89 16.37
CA ALA A 81 -10.76 0.42 17.39
C ALA A 81 -9.75 -0.55 16.77
N PHE A 82 -8.64 -0.78 17.45
CA PHE A 82 -7.55 -1.62 16.97
C PHE A 82 -7.26 -2.75 17.95
N LEU A 83 -6.95 -3.92 17.42
CA LEU A 83 -6.60 -5.12 18.18
C LEU A 83 -5.23 -5.59 17.73
N VAL A 84 -4.35 -5.89 18.69
CA VAL A 84 -3.06 -6.56 18.45
C VAL A 84 -3.14 -7.98 18.98
N THR A 85 -2.96 -8.95 18.08
CA THR A 85 -2.96 -10.40 18.36
C THR A 85 -2.33 -11.20 17.23
N SER A 86 -2.10 -12.50 17.43
CA SER A 86 -1.63 -13.42 16.38
C SER A 86 -2.77 -13.80 15.41
N TYR A 87 -2.43 -14.26 14.19
CA TYR A 87 -3.44 -14.74 13.25
C TYR A 87 -4.25 -15.93 13.78
N SER A 88 -3.60 -16.87 14.45
CA SER A 88 -4.25 -18.07 14.98
C SER A 88 -5.21 -17.75 16.14
N GLU A 89 -4.82 -16.84 17.02
CA GLU A 89 -5.68 -16.40 18.14
C GLU A 89 -6.83 -15.53 17.62
N PHE A 90 -6.57 -14.61 16.67
CA PHE A 90 -7.61 -13.86 16.00
C PHE A 90 -8.65 -14.78 15.38
N TRP A 91 -8.22 -15.73 14.53
CA TRP A 91 -9.11 -16.64 13.83
C TRP A 91 -9.97 -17.45 14.79
N HIS A 92 -9.40 -17.93 15.90
CA HIS A 92 -10.10 -18.70 16.93
C HIS A 92 -11.37 -17.98 17.42
N TYR A 93 -11.29 -16.68 17.72
CA TYR A 93 -12.45 -15.91 18.16
C TYR A 93 -13.30 -15.40 16.99
N TYR A 94 -12.65 -15.02 15.90
CA TYR A 94 -13.30 -14.42 14.73
C TYR A 94 -14.28 -15.38 14.04
N HIS A 95 -13.92 -16.65 13.83
CA HIS A 95 -14.78 -17.59 13.11
C HIS A 95 -16.03 -18.02 13.90
N VAL A 96 -15.98 -17.93 15.23
CA VAL A 96 -17.12 -18.24 16.12
C VAL A 96 -18.10 -17.07 16.17
N ALA A 97 -17.59 -15.83 16.08
CA ALA A 97 -18.38 -14.60 16.12
C ALA A 97 -19.04 -14.26 14.75
N SER A 98 -19.83 -15.18 14.21
CA SER A 98 -20.68 -14.97 13.03
C SER A 98 -21.93 -14.17 13.47
N HIS A 99 -22.14 -12.89 13.14
CA HIS A 99 -22.78 -12.41 11.90
C HIS A 99 -22.70 -10.87 11.73
N GLN A 100 -21.88 -10.15 12.51
CA GLN A 100 -21.79 -8.68 12.51
C GLN A 100 -20.34 -8.17 12.61
N ALA A 101 -19.41 -8.93 12.04
CA ALA A 101 -17.98 -8.69 12.18
C ALA A 101 -17.49 -7.66 11.14
N HIS A 102 -17.19 -6.44 11.58
CA HIS A 102 -16.67 -5.34 10.76
C HIS A 102 -15.17 -5.18 10.93
N TYR A 103 -14.40 -6.20 10.54
CA TYR A 103 -12.95 -6.25 10.74
C TYR A 103 -12.17 -5.99 9.44
N TYR A 104 -10.99 -5.42 9.64
CA TYR A 104 -10.05 -5.04 8.60
C TYR A 104 -8.64 -5.45 9.02
N GLU A 105 -7.86 -5.98 8.08
CA GLU A 105 -6.41 -6.05 8.20
C GLU A 105 -5.86 -4.62 8.17
N VAL A 106 -4.92 -4.29 9.05
CA VAL A 106 -4.09 -3.09 8.90
C VAL A 106 -2.79 -3.49 8.23
N ILE A 107 -2.58 -3.07 6.99
CA ILE A 107 -1.38 -3.33 6.18
C ILE A 107 -0.30 -2.34 6.64
N PRO A 108 0.67 -2.71 7.49
CA PRO A 108 1.60 -1.74 8.06
C PRO A 108 2.54 -1.20 6.99
N GLU A 109 2.89 0.08 7.10
CA GLU A 109 3.90 0.69 6.24
C GLU A 109 5.22 -0.09 6.27
N GLY A 110 5.81 -0.31 5.09
CA GLY A 110 7.08 -1.04 4.93
C GLY A 110 6.98 -2.55 5.12
N SER A 111 5.78 -3.11 5.32
CA SER A 111 5.60 -4.57 5.41
C SER A 111 5.51 -5.19 4.02
N THR A 112 6.27 -6.26 3.81
CA THR A 112 6.16 -7.12 2.62
C THR A 112 4.73 -7.60 2.44
N CYS A 113 4.25 -7.58 1.19
CA CYS A 113 2.88 -7.92 0.89
C CYS A 113 2.71 -8.66 -0.44
N HIS A 114 1.62 -9.43 -0.52
CA HIS A 114 1.11 -9.92 -1.80
C HIS A 114 0.62 -8.74 -2.66
N LEU A 115 0.58 -8.92 -3.97
CA LEU A 115 -0.12 -7.97 -4.84
C LEU A 115 -1.63 -8.16 -4.67
N TYR A 116 -2.37 -7.08 -4.45
CA TYR A 116 -3.81 -7.14 -4.19
C TYR A 116 -4.56 -6.06 -4.95
N PHE A 117 -5.82 -6.30 -5.30
CA PHE A 117 -6.68 -5.35 -6.00
C PHE A 117 -8.02 -5.22 -5.27
N ASP A 118 -8.58 -4.01 -5.27
CA ASP A 118 -10.00 -3.76 -4.98
C ASP A 118 -10.67 -3.33 -6.28
N VAL A 119 -11.59 -4.15 -6.76
CA VAL A 119 -12.28 -3.97 -8.05
C VAL A 119 -13.74 -3.70 -7.76
N GLU A 120 -14.21 -2.51 -8.10
CA GLU A 120 -15.59 -2.11 -7.83
C GLU A 120 -16.17 -1.15 -8.86
N PHE A 121 -17.48 -1.30 -9.11
CA PHE A 121 -18.26 -0.37 -9.93
C PHE A 121 -19.75 -0.45 -9.61
N SER A 122 -20.49 0.60 -9.98
CA SER A 122 -21.95 0.66 -9.88
C SER A 122 -22.58 -0.16 -11.00
N ARG A 123 -23.44 -1.14 -10.66
CA ARG A 123 -24.13 -1.97 -11.66
C ARG A 123 -25.15 -1.16 -12.45
N GLU A 124 -25.87 -0.28 -11.77
CA GLU A 124 -26.88 0.59 -12.37
C GLU A 124 -26.26 1.55 -13.40
N SER A 125 -25.06 2.07 -13.11
CA SER A 125 -24.35 3.00 -13.98
C SER A 125 -23.62 2.30 -15.14
N ASN A 126 -23.49 0.97 -15.08
CA ASN A 126 -22.75 0.16 -16.05
C ASN A 126 -23.48 -1.17 -16.32
N PRO A 127 -24.71 -1.13 -16.89
CA PRO A 127 -25.57 -2.31 -17.01
C PRO A 127 -25.02 -3.40 -17.94
N ASP A 128 -24.20 -3.01 -18.92
CA ASP A 128 -23.66 -3.91 -19.93
C ASP A 128 -22.37 -4.62 -19.48
N LEU A 129 -21.82 -4.27 -18.32
CA LEU A 129 -20.56 -4.85 -17.83
C LEU A 129 -20.80 -6.15 -17.06
N ASP A 130 -20.30 -7.25 -17.60
CA ASP A 130 -20.11 -8.48 -16.84
C ASP A 130 -18.84 -8.40 -15.98
N GLY A 131 -19.02 -8.11 -14.70
CA GLY A 131 -17.92 -8.05 -13.74
C GLY A 131 -17.15 -9.35 -13.56
N GLY A 132 -17.79 -10.52 -13.80
CA GLY A 132 -17.12 -11.82 -13.73
C GLY A 132 -16.07 -11.97 -14.84
N SER A 133 -16.50 -11.77 -16.09
CA SER A 133 -15.62 -11.79 -17.26
C SER A 133 -14.56 -10.67 -17.22
N LEU A 134 -14.93 -9.48 -16.75
CA LEU A 134 -13.99 -8.36 -16.57
C LEU A 134 -12.86 -8.75 -15.60
N THR A 135 -13.22 -9.35 -14.46
CA THR A 135 -12.25 -9.80 -13.45
C THR A 135 -11.36 -10.92 -13.97
N ALA A 136 -11.93 -11.91 -14.66
CA ALA A 136 -11.16 -13.00 -15.24
C ALA A 136 -10.13 -12.51 -16.26
N THR A 137 -10.50 -11.50 -17.06
CA THR A 137 -9.61 -10.88 -18.06
C THR A 137 -8.55 -10.01 -17.39
N LEU A 138 -8.92 -9.26 -16.34
CA LEU A 138 -7.99 -8.51 -15.50
C LEU A 138 -6.90 -9.39 -14.91
N ILE A 139 -7.26 -10.56 -14.38
CA ILE A 139 -6.26 -11.49 -13.83
C ILE A 139 -5.25 -11.91 -14.90
N LYS A 140 -5.72 -12.29 -16.10
CA LYS A 140 -4.84 -12.69 -17.21
C LYS A 140 -3.91 -11.54 -17.63
N TYR A 141 -4.45 -10.34 -17.74
CA TYR A 141 -3.69 -9.14 -18.06
C TYR A 141 -2.57 -8.87 -17.04
N VAL A 142 -2.90 -8.91 -15.74
CA VAL A 142 -1.93 -8.70 -14.67
C VAL A 142 -0.87 -9.80 -14.65
N CYS A 143 -1.25 -11.07 -14.88
CA CYS A 143 -0.29 -12.18 -15.01
C CYS A 143 0.71 -11.93 -16.16
N ALA A 144 0.22 -11.48 -17.32
CA ALA A 144 1.08 -11.11 -18.45
C ALA A 144 2.02 -9.95 -18.10
N CYS A 145 1.52 -8.94 -17.37
CA CYS A 145 2.34 -7.82 -16.90
C CYS A 145 3.41 -8.25 -15.90
N ILE A 146 3.10 -9.18 -14.99
CA ILE A 146 4.06 -9.74 -14.03
C ILE A 146 5.17 -10.50 -14.78
N GLN A 147 4.80 -11.34 -15.75
CA GLN A 147 5.76 -12.04 -16.60
C GLN A 147 6.64 -11.05 -17.37
N ALA A 148 6.06 -10.02 -17.98
CA ALA A 148 6.81 -9.04 -18.77
C ALA A 148 7.71 -8.13 -17.91
N CYS A 149 7.27 -7.74 -16.70
CA CYS A 149 8.05 -6.84 -15.84
C CYS A 149 9.11 -7.57 -15.02
N TYR A 150 8.84 -8.81 -14.59
CA TYR A 150 9.67 -9.50 -13.61
C TYR A 150 10.12 -10.89 -14.06
N GLY A 151 9.65 -11.42 -15.18
CA GLY A 151 9.97 -12.78 -15.64
C GLY A 151 9.36 -13.87 -14.74
N LEU A 152 8.27 -13.57 -14.03
CA LEU A 152 7.66 -14.48 -13.06
C LEU A 152 6.39 -15.14 -13.62
N ALA A 153 6.36 -16.48 -13.57
CA ALA A 153 5.20 -17.26 -13.97
C ALA A 153 4.10 -17.19 -12.90
N CYS A 154 3.15 -16.28 -13.09
CA CYS A 154 1.91 -16.19 -12.32
C CYS A 154 0.73 -16.59 -13.21
N THR A 155 -0.17 -17.43 -12.70
CA THR A 155 -1.34 -17.92 -13.43
C THR A 155 -2.64 -17.51 -12.76
N THR A 156 -3.77 -17.66 -13.46
CA THR A 156 -5.09 -17.44 -12.87
C THR A 156 -5.35 -18.30 -11.64
N GLY A 157 -4.65 -19.43 -11.49
CA GLY A 157 -4.78 -20.26 -10.31
C GLY A 157 -4.04 -19.76 -9.09
N ASP A 158 -3.11 -18.83 -9.25
CA ASP A 158 -2.34 -18.23 -8.16
C ASP A 158 -3.06 -17.02 -7.56
N VAL A 159 -4.30 -16.76 -7.99
CA VAL A 159 -5.10 -15.62 -7.54
C VAL A 159 -6.27 -16.10 -6.71
N LEU A 160 -6.42 -15.53 -5.52
CA LEU A 160 -7.58 -15.66 -4.66
C LEU A 160 -8.58 -14.54 -5.00
N SER A 161 -9.80 -14.88 -5.43
CA SER A 161 -10.87 -13.91 -5.63
C SER A 161 -11.91 -13.97 -4.50
N LEU A 162 -12.11 -12.84 -3.83
CA LEU A 162 -13.19 -12.64 -2.87
C LEU A 162 -14.26 -11.73 -3.46
N ASP A 163 -15.53 -12.08 -3.29
CA ASP A 163 -16.69 -11.31 -3.75
C ASP A 163 -17.48 -10.77 -2.55
N SER A 164 -17.86 -9.50 -2.65
CA SER A 164 -18.79 -8.81 -1.77
C SER A 164 -19.80 -8.00 -2.60
N SER A 165 -20.15 -8.52 -3.78
CA SER A 165 -21.10 -7.88 -4.69
C SER A 165 -22.51 -7.85 -4.10
N SER A 166 -23.24 -6.77 -4.38
CA SER A 166 -24.66 -6.60 -4.08
C SER A 166 -25.46 -6.43 -5.37
N ALA A 167 -26.78 -6.26 -5.24
CA ALA A 167 -27.66 -5.96 -6.37
C ALA A 167 -27.27 -4.64 -7.09
N SER A 168 -26.79 -3.65 -6.35
CA SER A 168 -26.43 -2.32 -6.90
C SER A 168 -24.94 -2.13 -7.17
N LYS A 169 -24.07 -2.94 -6.57
CA LYS A 169 -22.61 -2.77 -6.64
C LYS A 169 -21.89 -4.07 -6.96
N PHE A 170 -20.99 -4.03 -7.94
CA PHE A 170 -19.96 -5.05 -8.10
C PHE A 170 -18.78 -4.73 -7.18
N SER A 171 -18.27 -5.72 -6.45
CA SER A 171 -17.11 -5.54 -5.55
C SER A 171 -16.38 -6.86 -5.36
N ARG A 172 -15.12 -6.90 -5.82
CA ARG A 172 -14.22 -8.04 -5.65
C ARG A 172 -12.87 -7.59 -5.10
N HIS A 173 -12.31 -8.39 -4.20
CA HIS A 173 -10.89 -8.29 -3.84
C HIS A 173 -10.13 -9.42 -4.55
N LEU A 174 -8.99 -9.11 -5.14
CA LEU A 174 -8.08 -10.10 -5.72
C LEU A 174 -6.78 -10.09 -4.96
N LEU A 175 -6.25 -11.26 -4.60
CA LEU A 175 -4.91 -11.40 -4.02
C LEU A 175 -4.08 -12.35 -4.89
N PHE A 176 -2.93 -11.89 -5.35
CA PHE A 176 -2.00 -12.63 -6.19
C PHE A 176 -0.89 -13.24 -5.34
N HIS A 177 -0.92 -14.56 -5.18
CA HIS A 177 0.11 -15.35 -4.53
C HIS A 177 1.18 -15.73 -5.54
N ILE A 178 2.03 -14.77 -5.91
CA ILE A 178 3.06 -14.95 -6.94
C ILE A 178 4.07 -16.00 -6.45
N PRO A 179 4.26 -17.13 -7.16
CA PRO A 179 5.17 -18.17 -6.72
C PRO A 179 6.60 -17.63 -6.54
N GLY A 180 7.15 -17.80 -5.34
CA GLY A 180 8.52 -17.37 -5.02
C GLY A 180 8.76 -15.86 -4.96
N ALA A 181 7.71 -15.02 -4.98
CA ALA A 181 7.88 -13.58 -4.94
C ALA A 181 6.78 -12.84 -4.16
N ALA A 182 7.13 -11.68 -3.63
CA ALA A 182 6.20 -10.74 -3.00
C ALA A 182 6.68 -9.30 -3.21
N PHE A 183 5.80 -8.32 -3.08
CA PHE A 183 6.22 -6.92 -3.14
C PHE A 183 6.87 -6.49 -1.83
N GLN A 184 7.93 -5.68 -1.93
CA GLN A 184 8.65 -5.15 -0.77
C GLN A 184 7.71 -4.44 0.21
N ASP A 185 6.76 -3.66 -0.31
CA ASP A 185 5.64 -3.09 0.42
C ASP A 185 4.45 -2.76 -0.50
N ASN A 186 3.35 -2.32 0.09
CA ASN A 186 2.14 -1.99 -0.67
C ASN A 186 2.28 -0.74 -1.54
N LEU A 187 3.25 0.14 -1.28
CA LEU A 187 3.53 1.29 -2.14
C LEU A 187 4.20 0.84 -3.44
N GLN A 188 5.14 -0.11 -3.37
CA GLN A 188 5.74 -0.75 -4.54
C GLN A 188 4.70 -1.50 -5.37
N ALA A 189 3.79 -2.22 -4.73
CA ALA A 189 2.66 -2.85 -5.41
C ALA A 189 1.79 -1.81 -6.14
N GLY A 190 1.49 -0.69 -5.46
CA GLY A 190 0.75 0.43 -6.05
C GLY A 190 1.47 1.10 -7.22
N ASN A 191 2.80 1.23 -7.19
CA ASN A 191 3.59 1.75 -8.31
C ASN A 191 3.50 0.83 -9.52
N PHE A 192 3.60 -0.48 -9.32
CA PHE A 192 3.40 -1.47 -10.38
C PHE A 192 2.00 -1.34 -10.97
N VAL A 193 0.96 -1.26 -10.14
CA VAL A 193 -0.43 -1.11 -10.61
C VAL A 193 -0.61 0.18 -11.40
N ARG A 194 -0.09 1.32 -10.92
CA ARG A 194 -0.10 2.58 -11.67
C ARG A 194 0.61 2.47 -13.01
N LYS A 195 1.78 1.80 -13.05
CA LYS A 195 2.54 1.57 -14.29
C LYS A 195 1.72 0.82 -15.33
N ILE A 196 1.08 -0.28 -14.94
CA ILE A 196 0.30 -1.13 -15.87
C ILE A 196 -1.07 -0.55 -16.21
N PHE A 197 -1.52 0.54 -15.59
CA PHE A 197 -2.77 1.24 -15.95
C PHE A 197 -2.56 2.68 -16.43
N LYS A 198 -1.30 3.12 -16.59
CA LYS A 198 -0.96 4.49 -17.00
C LYS A 198 -1.71 4.98 -18.26
N PRO A 199 -1.75 4.24 -19.38
CA PRO A 199 -2.45 4.69 -20.59
C PRO A 199 -3.94 4.92 -20.37
N LEU A 200 -4.53 4.14 -19.45
CA LEU A 200 -5.95 4.22 -19.16
C LEU A 200 -6.27 5.43 -18.28
N ALA A 201 -5.40 5.73 -17.32
CA ALA A 201 -5.48 6.95 -16.53
C ALA A 201 -5.35 8.21 -17.41
N GLU A 202 -4.43 8.21 -18.36
CA GLU A 202 -4.26 9.29 -19.35
C GLU A 202 -5.49 9.44 -20.24
N LYS A 203 -6.04 8.33 -20.74
CA LYS A 203 -7.27 8.33 -21.55
C LYS A 203 -8.45 8.91 -20.78
N ILE A 204 -8.66 8.53 -19.52
CA ILE A 204 -9.72 9.10 -18.67
C ILE A 204 -9.52 10.60 -18.48
N CYS A 205 -8.27 11.05 -18.25
CA CYS A 205 -7.95 12.47 -18.09
C CYS A 205 -8.29 13.27 -19.36
N ASN A 206 -7.89 12.77 -20.52
CA ASN A 206 -8.16 13.41 -21.81
C ASN A 206 -9.66 13.52 -22.11
N ILE A 207 -10.46 12.47 -21.82
CA ILE A 207 -11.91 12.51 -21.99
C ILE A 207 -12.55 13.58 -21.10
N LYS A 208 -12.08 13.72 -19.84
CA LYS A 208 -12.58 14.74 -18.91
C LYS A 208 -12.29 16.16 -19.39
N LEU A 209 -11.13 16.38 -20.01
CA LEU A 209 -10.75 17.70 -20.56
C LEU A 209 -11.58 18.09 -21.78
N GLN A 210 -11.97 17.14 -22.62
CA GLN A 210 -12.80 17.38 -23.82
C GLN A 210 -14.29 17.63 -23.52
N GLY A 211 -14.76 17.32 -22.30
CA GLY A 211 -16.16 17.45 -21.89
C GLY A 211 -16.55 18.80 -21.28
N VAL A 212 -15.65 19.80 -21.27
CA VAL A 212 -15.95 21.15 -20.75
C VAL A 212 -16.46 22.02 -21.90
N PRO A 213 -17.72 22.53 -21.88
CA PRO A 213 -18.20 23.43 -22.92
C PRO A 213 -17.40 24.73 -22.93
N GLU A 214 -16.99 25.19 -24.12
CA GLU A 214 -16.44 26.53 -24.34
C GLU A 214 -17.47 27.57 -23.90
N ALA A 215 -17.24 28.24 -22.77
CA ALA A 215 -18.03 29.39 -22.38
C ALA A 215 -17.73 30.55 -23.34
N HIS A 216 -18.78 31.07 -23.97
CA HIS A 216 -18.76 32.22 -24.86
C HIS A 216 -17.94 33.39 -24.29
N SER A 217 -17.03 33.89 -25.12
CA SER A 217 -16.19 35.05 -24.88
C SER A 217 -17.02 36.35 -24.92
N ASP A 218 -17.22 36.98 -23.77
CA ASP A 218 -17.52 38.41 -23.71
C ASP A 218 -16.29 39.17 -23.19
N HIS A 219 -15.82 40.10 -24.03
CA HIS A 219 -14.67 40.95 -23.80
C HIS A 219 -14.90 41.91 -22.62
N THR A 220 -14.25 41.67 -21.48
CA THR A 220 -13.73 42.77 -20.66
C THR A 220 -12.34 42.44 -20.13
N ASN A 221 -11.43 43.37 -20.38
CA ASN A 221 -10.00 43.27 -20.16
C ASN A 221 -9.68 43.38 -18.65
N THR A 222 -9.39 42.26 -18.01
CA THR A 222 -8.63 42.21 -16.74
C THR A 222 -7.60 41.09 -16.83
N GLN A 223 -6.33 41.45 -16.69
CA GLN A 223 -5.18 40.56 -16.76
C GLN A 223 -5.27 39.48 -15.67
N PHE A 224 -5.77 38.30 -16.04
CA PHE A 224 -5.57 37.06 -15.29
C PHE A 224 -4.26 36.42 -15.77
N THR A 225 -3.30 36.31 -14.86
CA THR A 225 -2.08 35.52 -15.04
C THR A 225 -2.45 34.06 -15.30
N LYS A 226 -2.03 33.54 -16.45
CA LYS A 226 -2.21 32.14 -16.92
C LYS A 226 -2.12 31.13 -15.77
N ALA A 227 -3.21 30.40 -15.56
CA ALA A 227 -3.22 29.16 -14.77
C ALA A 227 -2.25 28.15 -15.42
N GLY A 228 -1.36 27.58 -14.61
CA GLY A 228 -0.29 26.70 -15.05
C GLY A 228 -0.81 25.48 -15.80
N GLU A 229 -0.36 25.33 -17.05
CA GLU A 229 -0.47 24.11 -17.84
C GLU A 229 0.07 22.93 -17.03
N MET A 230 -0.79 21.94 -16.80
CA MET A 230 -0.39 20.63 -16.30
C MET A 230 0.18 19.84 -17.49
N THR A 231 1.40 20.14 -17.89
CA THR A 231 2.14 19.31 -18.87
C THR A 231 2.56 18.01 -18.18
N LEU A 232 1.86 16.91 -18.46
CA LEU A 232 2.44 15.57 -18.27
C LEU A 232 3.58 15.44 -19.27
N ASP A 233 4.83 15.43 -18.79
CA ASP A 233 5.99 15.14 -19.61
C ASP A 233 5.86 13.72 -20.20
N CYS A 234 5.75 13.67 -21.53
CA CYS A 234 5.43 12.49 -22.32
C CYS A 234 6.68 11.91 -23.00
N SER A 235 7.82 11.89 -22.30
CA SER A 235 9.13 11.53 -22.88
C SER A 235 9.88 10.39 -22.17
N GLU A 236 9.17 9.46 -21.52
CA GLU A 236 9.84 8.50 -20.62
C GLU A 236 10.10 7.11 -21.23
N THR A 237 11.38 6.78 -21.40
CA THR A 237 11.91 5.48 -21.90
C THR A 237 12.65 4.74 -20.79
N TRP A 238 12.29 3.47 -20.48
CA TRP A 238 12.87 2.73 -19.34
C TRP A 238 13.46 1.35 -19.69
N TYR A 239 14.56 1.02 -19.00
CA TYR A 239 15.44 -0.15 -19.22
C TYR A 239 15.00 -1.39 -18.44
N TYR A 240 15.28 -2.57 -19.02
CA TYR A 240 15.07 -3.89 -18.43
C TYR A 240 16.42 -4.53 -18.09
N PRO A 241 16.59 -5.15 -16.91
CA PRO A 241 17.72 -6.05 -16.67
C PRO A 241 17.49 -7.36 -17.44
N GLN A 242 18.35 -7.70 -18.39
CA GLN A 242 18.41 -9.04 -18.98
C GLN A 242 19.51 -9.86 -18.30
N ASP A 243 19.25 -11.17 -18.21
CA ASP A 243 20.25 -12.18 -17.89
C ASP A 243 21.41 -12.11 -18.89
N GLN A 244 22.63 -12.33 -18.38
CA GLN A 244 23.87 -12.17 -19.11
C GLN A 244 23.93 -13.13 -20.31
N GLY A 245 23.86 -12.58 -21.52
CA GLY A 245 24.26 -13.27 -22.74
C GLY A 245 23.29 -13.11 -23.91
N THR A 246 23.31 -11.95 -24.57
CA THR A 246 23.22 -11.72 -26.02
C THR A 246 23.08 -10.21 -26.30
N SER A 247 23.42 -9.79 -27.52
CA SER A 247 23.41 -8.42 -28.10
C SER A 247 22.59 -7.33 -27.40
N GLY A 248 23.15 -6.10 -27.33
CA GLY A 248 22.72 -4.95 -26.51
C GLY A 248 21.24 -4.52 -26.55
N PRO A 249 20.83 -3.63 -25.63
CA PRO A 249 19.43 -3.47 -25.23
C PRO A 249 18.59 -2.85 -26.33
N GLU A 250 17.74 -3.66 -26.96
CA GLU A 250 16.67 -3.16 -27.82
C GLU A 250 15.59 -2.51 -26.94
N LYS A 251 15.36 -1.21 -27.12
CA LYS A 251 14.40 -0.42 -26.33
C LYS A 251 12.97 -0.79 -26.75
N ARG A 252 12.26 -1.59 -25.97
CA ARG A 252 10.83 -1.90 -26.19
C ARG A 252 10.03 -1.47 -24.97
N SER A 253 8.92 -0.77 -25.16
CA SER A 253 8.03 -0.43 -24.04
C SER A 253 7.27 -1.67 -23.55
N LEU A 254 6.76 -1.64 -22.31
CA LEU A 254 5.89 -2.71 -21.80
C LEU A 254 4.72 -2.98 -22.76
N TRP A 255 4.23 -1.93 -23.42
CA TRP A 255 3.13 -1.98 -24.36
C TRP A 255 3.49 -2.66 -25.67
N ASP A 256 4.74 -2.51 -26.12
CA ASP A 256 5.26 -3.21 -27.29
C ASP A 256 5.44 -4.71 -26.97
N ILE A 257 5.90 -5.02 -25.75
CA ILE A 257 6.06 -6.41 -25.28
C ILE A 257 4.70 -7.12 -25.16
N LEU A 258 3.68 -6.41 -24.68
CA LEU A 258 2.34 -6.97 -24.46
C LEU A 258 1.43 -6.90 -25.68
N ASP A 259 1.91 -6.38 -26.82
CA ASP A 259 1.11 -6.04 -28.01
C ASP A 259 -0.23 -5.39 -27.62
N TYR A 260 -0.10 -4.29 -26.88
CA TYR A 260 -1.19 -3.61 -26.18
C TYR A 260 -2.42 -3.39 -27.06
N ARG A 261 -2.20 -2.89 -28.29
CA ARG A 261 -3.28 -2.52 -29.22
C ARG A 261 -4.02 -3.74 -29.74
N ALA A 262 -3.32 -4.79 -30.13
CA ALA A 262 -3.98 -5.96 -30.69
C ALA A 262 -4.66 -6.82 -29.62
N THR A 263 -4.08 -6.89 -28.41
CA THR A 263 -4.47 -7.91 -27.43
C THR A 263 -5.41 -7.39 -26.34
N TRP A 264 -5.15 -6.19 -25.80
CA TRP A 264 -5.76 -5.75 -24.55
C TRP A 264 -6.62 -4.50 -24.65
N GLN A 265 -6.65 -3.82 -25.80
CA GLN A 265 -7.33 -2.53 -25.97
C GLN A 265 -8.80 -2.57 -25.52
N HIS A 266 -9.60 -3.50 -26.06
CA HIS A 266 -11.04 -3.60 -25.73
C HIS A 266 -11.28 -3.92 -24.26
N PHE A 267 -10.45 -4.78 -23.66
CA PHE A 267 -10.54 -5.11 -22.24
C PHE A 267 -10.23 -3.89 -21.36
N LEU A 268 -9.16 -3.16 -21.66
CA LEU A 268 -8.76 -2.01 -20.88
C LEU A 268 -9.81 -0.89 -20.97
N GLU A 269 -10.41 -0.69 -22.14
CA GLU A 269 -11.55 0.22 -22.29
C GLU A 269 -12.73 -0.17 -21.41
N ALA A 270 -13.01 -1.47 -21.25
CA ALA A 270 -14.06 -1.97 -20.35
C ALA A 270 -13.78 -1.76 -18.85
N LEU A 271 -12.53 -1.46 -18.46
CA LEU A 271 -12.20 -1.05 -17.09
C LEU A 271 -12.53 0.42 -16.83
N ILE A 272 -12.82 1.23 -17.86
CA ILE A 272 -13.32 2.59 -17.68
C ILE A 272 -14.81 2.50 -17.40
N VAL A 273 -15.20 2.82 -16.16
CA VAL A 273 -16.56 2.70 -15.66
C VAL A 273 -17.13 4.05 -15.28
N LYS A 274 -18.45 4.17 -15.30
CA LYS A 274 -19.17 5.33 -14.77
C LYS A 274 -19.41 5.15 -13.27
N ASP A 275 -19.10 6.18 -12.50
CA ASP A 275 -19.53 6.26 -11.10
C ASP A 275 -21.02 6.65 -11.00
N LYS A 276 -21.52 6.80 -9.78
CA LYS A 276 -22.93 7.15 -9.52
C LYS A 276 -23.31 8.55 -10.03
N THR A 277 -22.34 9.43 -10.23
CA THR A 277 -22.54 10.78 -10.78
C THR A 277 -22.43 10.81 -12.31
N GLY A 278 -22.15 9.66 -12.93
CA GLY A 278 -21.93 9.54 -14.37
C GLY A 278 -20.50 9.87 -14.80
N GLN A 279 -19.60 10.17 -13.87
CA GLN A 279 -18.22 10.50 -14.17
C GLN A 279 -17.39 9.23 -14.44
N LEU A 280 -16.46 9.33 -15.39
CA LEU A 280 -15.59 8.22 -15.74
C LEU A 280 -14.49 8.02 -14.68
N THR A 281 -14.30 6.77 -14.27
CA THR A 281 -13.28 6.31 -13.34
C THR A 281 -12.79 4.92 -13.74
N LEU A 282 -11.77 4.41 -13.05
CA LEU A 282 -11.28 3.06 -13.23
C LEU A 282 -12.04 2.09 -12.31
N ALA A 283 -12.39 0.91 -12.79
CA ALA A 283 -12.98 -0.16 -11.96
C ALA A 283 -12.02 -0.67 -10.87
N VAL A 284 -10.70 -0.51 -11.07
CA VAL A 284 -9.65 -0.81 -10.09
C VAL A 284 -9.41 0.41 -9.20
N ASP A 285 -9.63 0.28 -7.90
CA ASP A 285 -9.35 1.35 -6.93
C ASP A 285 -7.83 1.48 -6.69
N LEU A 286 -7.24 2.53 -7.28
CA LEU A 286 -5.82 2.88 -7.07
C LEU A 286 -5.54 3.51 -5.70
N GLY A 287 -6.58 3.93 -4.98
CA GLY A 287 -6.49 4.53 -3.64
C GLY A 287 -6.15 3.54 -2.54
N VAL A 288 -6.16 2.23 -2.81
CA VAL A 288 -5.88 1.18 -1.82
C VAL A 288 -4.40 1.04 -1.43
N TYR A 289 -3.49 1.64 -2.19
CA TYR A 289 -2.04 1.54 -1.96
C TYR A 289 -1.52 2.73 -1.15
N THR A 290 -1.92 2.80 0.12
CA THR A 290 -1.53 3.87 1.04
C THR A 290 -0.94 3.32 2.35
N LYS A 291 -0.19 4.15 3.07
CA LYS A 291 0.47 3.76 4.32
C LYS A 291 -0.54 3.32 5.36
N ASN A 292 -0.29 2.18 6.02
CA ASN A 292 -1.14 1.66 7.09
C ASN A 292 -2.61 1.46 6.66
N ARG A 293 -2.82 1.05 5.40
CA ARG A 293 -4.15 0.88 4.79
C ARG A 293 -4.95 -0.17 5.57
N ASN A 294 -6.21 0.14 5.82
CA ASN A 294 -7.17 -0.83 6.33
C ASN A 294 -7.82 -1.55 5.13
N PHE A 295 -7.81 -2.88 5.12
CA PHE A 295 -8.38 -3.70 4.05
C PHE A 295 -9.31 -4.76 4.63
N ARG A 296 -10.53 -4.88 4.09
CA ARG A 296 -11.60 -5.66 4.74
C ARG A 296 -11.30 -7.16 4.69
N LEU A 297 -11.48 -7.84 5.83
CA LEU A 297 -11.16 -9.27 5.98
C LEU A 297 -12.17 -10.18 5.28
N TYR A 298 -11.70 -11.37 4.89
CA TYR A 298 -12.58 -12.49 4.53
C TYR A 298 -13.56 -12.81 5.66
N GLY A 299 -14.86 -12.87 5.34
CA GLY A 299 -15.94 -13.08 6.30
C GLY A 299 -16.52 -11.79 6.89
N SER A 300 -15.87 -10.64 6.69
CA SER A 300 -16.29 -9.35 7.24
C SER A 300 -17.05 -8.49 6.25
N SER A 301 -17.97 -7.68 6.78
CA SER A 301 -18.77 -6.71 6.02
C SER A 301 -18.47 -5.28 6.47
N LYS A 302 -18.83 -4.28 5.66
CA LYS A 302 -18.77 -2.86 6.09
C LYS A 302 -19.88 -2.61 7.13
N ALA A 303 -19.67 -1.72 8.10
CA ALA A 303 -20.78 -1.34 8.99
C ALA A 303 -21.98 -0.82 8.18
N GLY A 304 -23.17 -1.25 8.57
CA GLY A 304 -24.42 -0.93 7.86
C GLY A 304 -24.65 -1.71 6.55
N VAL A 305 -23.70 -2.53 6.11
CA VAL A 305 -23.84 -3.37 4.91
C VAL A 305 -23.69 -4.84 5.31
N LEU A 306 -24.74 -5.65 5.16
CA LEU A 306 -24.73 -7.07 5.52
C LEU A 306 -24.23 -7.98 4.39
N VAL A 307 -23.24 -7.51 3.63
CA VAL A 307 -22.61 -8.27 2.54
C VAL A 307 -21.14 -8.55 2.91
N PRO A 308 -20.84 -9.72 3.49
CA PRO A 308 -19.48 -10.09 3.85
C PRO A 308 -18.67 -10.55 2.63
N LEU A 309 -17.35 -10.35 2.67
CA LEU A 309 -16.44 -10.92 1.68
C LEU A 309 -16.43 -12.45 1.78
N ARG A 310 -16.76 -13.11 0.67
CA ARG A 310 -16.75 -14.58 0.55
C ARG A 310 -15.95 -14.99 -0.67
N LEU A 311 -15.61 -16.27 -0.83
CA LEU A 311 -15.04 -16.74 -2.09
C LEU A 311 -15.97 -16.39 -3.25
N ALA A 312 -15.39 -15.83 -4.31
CA ALA A 312 -16.12 -15.54 -5.53
C ALA A 312 -16.78 -16.81 -6.09
N PRO A 313 -17.97 -16.73 -6.69
CA PRO A 313 -18.68 -17.90 -7.21
C PRO A 313 -17.83 -18.79 -8.11
N ASP A 314 -17.01 -18.15 -8.95
CA ASP A 314 -16.11 -18.79 -9.92
C ASP A 314 -15.00 -19.63 -9.25
N ASP A 315 -14.69 -19.34 -7.98
CA ASP A 315 -13.69 -20.03 -7.16
C ASP A 315 -14.32 -20.96 -6.11
N ARG A 316 -15.66 -21.08 -6.04
CA ARG A 316 -16.32 -21.89 -5.01
C ARG A 316 -16.18 -23.38 -5.30
N PRO A 317 -15.59 -24.16 -4.38
CA PRO A 317 -15.66 -25.61 -4.49
C PRO A 317 -17.09 -26.09 -4.24
N ALA A 318 -17.63 -26.97 -5.09
CA ALA A 318 -18.95 -27.53 -4.80
C ALA A 318 -18.95 -28.30 -3.46
N CYS A 319 -20.01 -28.05 -2.69
CA CYS A 319 -20.09 -28.23 -1.23
C CYS A 319 -19.97 -29.70 -0.79
N SER A 320 -19.11 -30.04 0.19
CA SER A 320 -19.17 -31.34 0.89
C SER A 320 -19.50 -31.14 2.37
N SER A 321 -20.32 -32.06 2.87
CA SER A 321 -21.14 -32.04 4.08
C SER A 321 -20.42 -32.36 5.39
N GLU A 322 -19.19 -31.92 5.61
CA GLU A 322 -18.47 -32.19 6.87
C GLU A 322 -17.96 -30.91 7.56
N ALA A 323 -18.58 -30.55 8.69
CA ALA A 323 -18.36 -29.30 9.41
C ALA A 323 -16.89 -29.06 9.85
N LYS A 324 -16.19 -30.09 10.35
CA LYS A 324 -14.78 -29.97 10.77
C LYS A 324 -13.82 -29.72 9.59
N LYS A 325 -14.08 -30.34 8.44
CA LYS A 325 -13.32 -30.09 7.20
C LYS A 325 -13.61 -28.68 6.66
N HIS A 326 -14.82 -28.17 6.88
CA HIS A 326 -15.23 -26.84 6.47
C HIS A 326 -14.51 -25.72 7.25
N VAL A 327 -14.40 -25.82 8.57
CA VAL A 327 -13.72 -24.80 9.39
C VAL A 327 -12.24 -24.64 9.02
N ARG A 328 -11.52 -25.76 8.85
CA ARG A 328 -10.11 -25.72 8.41
C ARG A 328 -9.93 -25.12 7.02
N LEU A 329 -10.89 -25.32 6.12
CA LEU A 329 -10.86 -24.69 4.80
C LEU A 329 -11.07 -23.18 4.90
N GLN A 330 -11.99 -22.73 5.75
CA GLN A 330 -12.22 -21.30 5.99
C GLN A 330 -11.00 -20.61 6.59
N GLU A 331 -10.30 -21.26 7.53
CA GLU A 331 -9.05 -20.76 8.12
C GLU A 331 -7.97 -20.55 7.06
N LYS A 332 -7.82 -21.52 6.15
CA LYS A 332 -6.88 -21.40 5.03
C LYS A 332 -7.21 -20.25 4.10
N ILE A 333 -8.50 -20.08 3.77
CA ILE A 333 -8.95 -18.96 2.95
C ILE A 333 -8.69 -17.63 3.66
N PHE A 334 -8.95 -17.57 4.97
CA PHE A 334 -8.64 -16.41 5.79
C PHE A 334 -7.15 -16.07 5.75
N LEU A 335 -6.27 -17.03 6.03
CA LEU A 335 -4.81 -16.82 6.00
C LEU A 335 -4.31 -16.44 4.61
N ALA A 336 -4.85 -17.03 3.54
CA ALA A 336 -4.54 -16.66 2.16
C ALA A 336 -5.09 -15.27 1.79
N SER A 337 -6.15 -14.80 2.45
CA SER A 337 -6.73 -13.48 2.20
C SER A 337 -6.00 -12.32 2.87
N LEU A 338 -5.04 -12.61 3.75
CA LEU A 338 -4.24 -11.60 4.44
C LEU A 338 -3.11 -11.11 3.54
N ILE A 339 -3.11 -9.83 3.23
CA ILE A 339 -2.20 -9.18 2.30
C ILE A 339 -0.75 -9.26 2.80
N THR A 340 -0.55 -9.15 4.12
CA THR A 340 0.77 -9.17 4.76
C THR A 340 1.22 -10.55 5.24
N ASN A 341 0.38 -11.58 5.09
CA ASN A 341 0.75 -12.96 5.41
C ASN A 341 1.57 -13.59 4.27
N VAL A 342 2.80 -13.11 4.13
CA VAL A 342 3.77 -13.59 3.13
C VAL A 342 4.69 -14.62 3.76
N GLU A 343 4.73 -15.83 3.18
CA GLU A 343 5.62 -16.88 3.65
C GLU A 343 7.08 -16.49 3.40
N ARG A 344 7.86 -16.39 4.49
CA ARG A 344 9.29 -16.10 4.42
C ARG A 344 10.06 -17.38 4.11
N ALA A 345 10.17 -17.69 2.83
CA ALA A 345 10.99 -18.80 2.33
C ALA A 345 12.39 -18.32 1.91
N PRO A 346 13.45 -19.12 2.12
CA PRO A 346 14.74 -18.88 1.49
C PRO A 346 14.58 -18.74 -0.03
N GLY A 347 15.08 -17.65 -0.61
CA GLY A 347 14.94 -17.37 -2.04
C GLY A 347 13.68 -16.60 -2.45
N LEU A 348 12.85 -16.15 -1.49
CA LEU A 348 11.73 -15.24 -1.79
C LEU A 348 12.25 -13.95 -2.45
N ARG A 349 11.80 -13.66 -3.67
CA ARG A 349 12.16 -12.44 -4.39
C ARG A 349 11.28 -11.27 -3.96
N LEU A 350 11.89 -10.22 -3.44
CA LEU A 350 11.22 -8.96 -3.14
C LEU A 350 11.14 -8.07 -4.38
N LEU A 351 9.92 -7.75 -4.81
CA LEU A 351 9.65 -6.94 -5.98
C LEU A 351 9.57 -5.47 -5.59
N SER A 352 10.26 -4.63 -6.36
CA SER A 352 10.18 -3.18 -6.29
C SER A 352 9.82 -2.62 -7.66
N CYS A 353 9.02 -1.56 -7.67
CA CYS A 353 8.66 -0.82 -8.87
C CYS A 353 8.89 0.65 -8.56
N LEU A 354 10.08 1.14 -8.90
CA LEU A 354 10.41 2.55 -8.75
C LEU A 354 9.51 3.37 -9.69
N GLY A 355 9.00 4.50 -9.20
CA GLY A 355 8.26 5.47 -10.01
C GLY A 355 9.15 6.12 -11.08
N SER A 356 8.53 6.93 -11.94
CA SER A 356 9.19 7.71 -13.00
C SER A 356 10.49 8.41 -12.53
N PRO A 357 11.48 8.59 -13.42
CA PRO A 357 12.75 9.25 -13.13
C PRO A 357 12.77 10.76 -13.14
N MET A 358 11.63 11.45 -13.23
CA MET A 358 11.59 12.78 -12.59
C MET A 358 11.71 12.69 -11.06
N ASP A 359 11.50 11.50 -10.46
CA ASP A 359 11.92 11.22 -9.08
C ASP A 359 13.41 10.81 -8.96
N THR A 360 14.19 10.71 -10.05
CA THR A 360 15.57 10.17 -10.04
C THR A 360 16.72 11.18 -9.99
N HIS A 361 16.47 12.48 -9.91
CA HIS A 361 17.49 13.36 -9.31
C HIS A 361 17.67 13.12 -7.79
N ARG A 362 16.95 12.13 -7.21
CA ARG A 362 17.08 11.69 -5.82
C ARG A 362 17.63 10.27 -5.63
N THR A 363 18.09 9.59 -6.69
CA THR A 363 18.66 8.22 -6.53
C THR A 363 19.97 7.95 -7.29
N ASN A 364 20.44 8.85 -8.16
CA ASN A 364 21.75 8.70 -8.81
C ASN A 364 22.88 9.45 -8.08
N THR A 365 23.21 8.95 -6.89
CA THR A 365 24.59 9.00 -6.35
C THR A 365 24.94 7.76 -5.53
N PHE A 366 24.13 6.69 -5.59
CA PHE A 366 24.33 5.47 -4.78
C PHE A 366 24.47 4.18 -5.61
N ALA A 367 24.61 4.25 -6.94
CA ALA A 367 24.79 3.08 -7.80
C ALA A 367 26.19 2.96 -8.43
N ALA A 368 27.15 3.77 -8.00
CA ALA A 368 28.56 3.62 -8.35
C ALA A 368 29.41 3.84 -7.10
N ASN A 369 29.36 2.86 -6.18
CA ASN A 369 30.42 2.46 -5.26
C ASN A 369 29.84 1.41 -4.31
N ASN A 370 29.54 0.23 -4.86
CA ASN A 370 29.35 -0.96 -4.04
C ASN A 370 30.74 -1.50 -3.69
N ALA A 371 31.36 -0.87 -2.70
CA ALA A 371 32.43 -1.45 -1.90
C ALA A 371 32.45 -0.71 -0.55
N HIS A 372 31.96 -1.42 0.48
CA HIS A 372 32.10 -1.20 1.93
C HIS A 372 30.88 -0.67 2.71
N GLY A 373 30.44 -1.51 3.67
CA GLY A 373 29.94 -1.08 4.97
C GLY A 373 28.44 -0.82 5.07
N ASP A 374 27.72 -1.76 5.68
CA ASP A 374 26.33 -1.64 6.12
C ASP A 374 26.13 -0.40 7.02
N ALA A 375 25.30 0.56 6.60
CA ALA A 375 25.05 1.79 7.35
C ALA A 375 23.71 1.74 8.10
N LYS A 376 23.78 1.80 9.43
CA LYS A 376 22.64 1.64 10.34
C LYS A 376 21.76 2.91 10.37
N LEU A 377 20.45 2.74 10.21
CA LEU A 377 19.46 3.80 10.45
C LEU A 377 19.00 3.75 11.91
N VAL A 378 19.18 4.84 12.65
CA VAL A 378 18.75 4.98 14.04
C VAL A 378 17.65 6.03 14.14
N THR A 379 16.60 5.78 14.93
CA THR A 379 15.48 6.72 15.08
C THR A 379 15.04 6.83 16.54
N GLY A 380 14.47 7.96 16.92
CA GLY A 380 13.95 8.15 18.27
C GLY A 380 13.03 9.36 18.40
N TYR A 381 12.63 9.64 19.63
CA TYR A 381 11.72 10.74 20.00
C TYR A 381 12.39 11.68 20.99
N GLN A 382 12.02 12.95 20.94
CA GLN A 382 12.40 14.03 21.88
C GLN A 382 13.90 14.37 21.97
N ALA A 383 14.80 13.39 22.13
CA ALA A 383 16.24 13.58 22.24
C ALA A 383 17.01 12.56 21.39
N SER A 384 17.94 13.05 20.56
CA SER A 384 18.85 12.26 19.75
C SER A 384 20.16 11.94 20.48
N PRO A 385 21.04 11.10 19.90
CA PRO A 385 22.37 10.85 20.45
C PRO A 385 23.29 12.09 20.45
N PHE A 386 22.85 13.22 19.86
CA PHE A 386 23.61 14.47 19.73
C PHE A 386 22.92 15.60 20.53
N PRO A 387 23.05 15.64 21.86
CA PRO A 387 22.33 16.59 22.71
C PRO A 387 22.66 18.06 22.41
N GLU A 388 23.88 18.36 21.94
CA GLU A 388 24.32 19.69 21.54
C GLU A 388 23.57 20.18 20.29
N ILE A 389 23.37 19.28 19.32
CA ILE A 389 22.62 19.57 18.10
C ILE A 389 21.13 19.69 18.42
N ASP A 390 20.59 18.83 19.28
CA ASP A 390 19.21 18.94 19.75
C ASP A 390 18.95 20.30 20.40
N ALA A 391 19.85 20.75 21.28
CA ALA A 391 19.75 22.04 21.95
C ALA A 391 19.75 23.20 20.95
N TYR A 392 20.65 23.14 19.96
CA TYR A 392 20.71 24.14 18.90
C TYR A 392 19.46 24.13 18.01
N ILE A 393 18.98 22.97 17.56
CA ILE A 393 17.75 22.88 16.77
C ILE A 393 16.54 23.39 17.58
N ARG A 394 16.45 23.07 18.89
CA ARG A 394 15.42 23.67 19.76
C ARG A 394 15.52 25.19 19.86
N SER A 395 16.73 25.77 19.80
CA SER A 395 16.91 27.23 19.74
C SER A 395 16.44 27.83 18.42
N GLN A 396 16.47 27.07 17.32
CA GLN A 396 15.95 27.50 16.02
C GLN A 396 14.42 27.35 15.91
N LEU A 397 13.80 26.55 16.78
CA LEU A 397 12.36 26.29 16.81
C LEU A 397 11.54 27.37 17.53
N ASN A 398 12.08 28.57 17.77
CA ASN A 398 11.39 29.68 18.44
C ASN A 398 10.89 30.78 17.49
N LYS A 399 11.08 30.62 16.17
CA LYS A 399 10.67 31.63 15.17
C LYS A 399 9.16 31.89 15.23
N GLY A 400 8.77 33.16 15.13
CA GLY A 400 7.36 33.59 15.23
C GLY A 400 6.83 33.75 16.66
N GLY A 401 7.70 33.80 17.67
CA GLY A 401 7.34 34.07 19.06
C GLY A 401 6.73 32.88 19.81
N VAL A 402 6.73 31.68 19.21
CA VAL A 402 6.22 30.45 19.81
C VAL A 402 7.36 29.45 19.96
N GLN A 403 7.59 28.95 21.18
CA GLN A 403 8.61 27.93 21.41
C GLN A 403 8.14 26.56 20.91
N GLY A 404 8.80 26.06 19.86
CA GLY A 404 8.65 24.70 19.34
C GLY A 404 9.52 23.68 20.07
N ASP A 405 9.37 22.42 19.67
CA ASP A 405 10.06 21.28 20.28
C ASP A 405 10.29 20.17 19.25
N ILE A 406 11.20 19.24 19.56
CA ILE A 406 11.52 18.10 18.70
C ILE A 406 10.51 16.98 18.96
N ARG A 407 9.78 16.57 17.91
CA ARG A 407 8.85 15.44 17.97
C ARG A 407 9.61 14.11 17.88
N CYS A 408 10.36 13.95 16.80
CA CYS A 408 11.15 12.77 16.51
C CYS A 408 12.35 13.12 15.63
N TRP A 409 13.30 12.20 15.59
CA TRP A 409 14.52 12.34 14.82
C TRP A 409 14.89 11.02 14.12
N LYS A 410 15.64 11.13 13.02
CA LYS A 410 16.20 10.01 12.25
C LYS A 410 17.65 10.32 11.92
N PHE A 411 18.55 9.40 12.25
CA PHE A 411 19.98 9.50 11.97
C PHE A 411 20.39 8.42 10.99
N TYR A 412 20.99 8.85 9.88
CA TYR A 412 21.53 7.99 8.84
C TYR A 412 23.05 7.94 9.01
N GLU A 413 23.56 6.93 9.73
CA GLU A 413 24.99 6.82 10.06
C GLU A 413 25.89 6.89 8.81
N GLY A 414 25.48 6.23 7.72
CA GLY A 414 26.25 6.19 6.48
C GLY A 414 26.32 7.51 5.71
N THR A 415 25.40 8.45 5.96
CA THR A 415 25.41 9.76 5.28
C THR A 415 25.67 10.91 6.24
N GLY A 416 25.84 10.66 7.55
CA GLY A 416 25.95 11.71 8.56
C GLY A 416 24.73 12.64 8.60
N LEU A 417 23.55 12.18 8.14
CA LEU A 417 22.37 13.03 8.03
C LEU A 417 21.44 12.81 9.23
N LEU A 418 21.13 13.88 9.93
CA LEU A 418 20.20 13.90 11.06
C LEU A 418 18.97 14.72 10.70
N VAL A 419 17.79 14.11 10.80
CA VAL A 419 16.52 14.73 10.39
C VAL A 419 15.61 14.85 11.59
N TYR A 420 15.13 16.05 11.89
CA TYR A 420 14.19 16.34 12.97
C TYR A 420 12.83 16.72 12.42
N GLU A 421 11.76 16.20 13.02
CA GLU A 421 10.39 16.70 12.84
C GLU A 421 10.01 17.60 14.01
N ALA A 422 9.58 18.83 13.71
CA ALA A 422 9.17 19.80 14.72
C ALA A 422 7.72 19.56 15.20
N THR A 423 7.46 19.93 16.45
CA THR A 423 6.11 20.03 17.04
C THR A 423 5.99 21.34 17.81
N LYS A 424 4.76 21.72 18.18
CA LYS A 424 4.37 22.95 18.91
C LYS A 424 4.68 24.27 18.18
N ASN A 425 5.59 24.29 17.21
CA ASN A 425 5.80 25.39 16.27
C ASN A 425 5.85 24.86 14.83
N ARG A 426 5.11 25.51 13.94
CA ARG A 426 4.95 25.18 12.51
C ARG A 426 5.45 26.31 11.60
N TRP A 427 6.34 27.15 12.13
CA TRP A 427 6.92 28.27 11.40
C TRP A 427 7.64 27.79 10.13
N CYS A 428 7.22 28.30 8.98
CA CYS A 428 7.83 28.01 7.69
C CYS A 428 8.52 29.26 7.15
N GLU A 429 9.79 29.11 6.81
CA GLU A 429 10.61 30.19 6.28
C GLU A 429 10.18 30.62 4.88
N ASN A 430 9.55 29.73 4.09
CA ASN A 430 8.98 30.08 2.78
C ASN A 430 7.87 31.12 2.87
N VAL A 431 6.96 30.91 3.84
CA VAL A 431 5.74 31.71 3.99
C VAL A 431 5.97 32.85 4.99
N GLY A 432 7.04 32.81 5.78
CA GLY A 432 7.32 33.78 6.82
C GLY A 432 6.31 33.78 7.96
N ARG A 433 5.57 32.67 8.16
CA ARG A 433 4.59 32.49 9.25
C ARG A 433 4.35 31.01 9.56
N ALA A 434 3.59 30.73 10.62
CA ALA A 434 3.20 29.37 10.97
C ALA A 434 2.09 28.81 10.06
N HIS A 435 2.20 27.55 9.65
CA HIS A 435 1.12 26.82 8.97
C HIS A 435 0.04 26.36 9.94
N ARG A 436 -1.20 26.24 9.44
CA ARG A 436 -2.38 25.87 10.24
C ARG A 436 -2.37 24.41 10.70
N SER A 437 -1.87 23.49 9.87
CA SER A 437 -1.95 22.04 10.12
C SER A 437 -0.65 21.26 9.86
N ASN A 438 0.26 21.77 9.03
CA ASN A 438 1.44 21.03 8.58
C ASN A 438 2.69 21.37 9.41
N ASN A 439 3.45 20.35 9.82
CA ASN A 439 4.68 20.52 10.58
C ASN A 439 5.87 20.84 9.66
N THR A 440 6.93 21.42 10.23
CA THR A 440 8.21 21.64 9.56
C THR A 440 9.25 20.61 10.01
N CYS A 441 10.21 20.35 9.14
CA CYS A 441 11.31 19.43 9.40
C CYS A 441 12.66 20.14 9.19
N TYR A 442 13.65 19.76 9.98
CA TYR A 442 15.00 20.31 9.94
C TYR A 442 15.96 19.19 9.60
N PHE A 443 16.83 19.44 8.63
CA PHE A 443 17.84 18.50 8.17
C PHE A 443 19.19 19.05 8.58
N VAL A 444 20.01 18.22 9.20
CA VAL A 444 21.33 18.54 9.71
C VAL A 444 22.32 17.59 9.05
N ASP A 445 23.22 18.13 8.24
CA ASP A 445 24.32 17.39 7.62
C ASP A 445 25.56 17.57 8.48
N LEU A 446 25.97 16.50 9.17
CA LEU A 446 27.10 16.53 10.11
C LEU A 446 28.45 16.62 9.39
N HIS A 447 28.55 16.16 8.14
CA HIS A 447 29.80 16.22 7.38
C HIS A 447 30.06 17.63 6.88
N GLN A 448 29.02 18.30 6.39
CA GLN A 448 29.09 19.68 5.90
C GLN A 448 28.94 20.71 7.03
N GLY A 449 28.51 20.28 8.21
CA GLY A 449 28.28 21.17 9.35
C GLY A 449 27.18 22.21 9.08
N ILE A 450 26.11 21.82 8.39
CA ILE A 450 25.02 22.72 8.01
C ILE A 450 23.66 22.16 8.41
N PHE A 451 22.68 23.04 8.55
CA PHE A 451 21.27 22.66 8.63
C PHE A 451 20.38 23.48 7.70
N TYR A 452 19.22 22.92 7.35
CA TYR A 452 18.18 23.63 6.58
C TYR A 452 16.79 23.12 6.92
N GLN A 453 15.78 23.96 6.73
CA GLN A 453 14.37 23.65 6.94
C GLN A 453 13.71 23.16 5.65
N LYS A 454 12.80 22.21 5.79
CA LYS A 454 11.77 21.87 4.81
C LYS A 454 10.39 21.91 5.47
N CYS A 455 9.35 22.08 4.68
CA CYS A 455 7.97 22.14 5.17
C CYS A 455 7.12 21.01 4.59
N HIS A 456 6.21 20.47 5.39
CA HIS A 456 5.28 19.44 4.92
C HIS A 456 4.02 19.99 4.27
N ASP A 457 3.87 21.31 4.22
CA ASP A 457 2.75 21.98 3.58
C ASP A 457 2.68 21.71 2.08
N GLN A 458 1.46 21.56 1.54
CA GLN A 458 1.24 21.13 0.16
C GLN A 458 1.75 22.18 -0.83
N GLU A 459 1.62 23.46 -0.53
CA GLU A 459 2.13 24.56 -1.37
C GLU A 459 3.66 24.61 -1.31
N CYS A 460 4.24 24.46 -0.11
CA CYS A 460 5.69 24.41 0.06
C CYS A 460 6.31 23.17 -0.60
N LYS A 461 5.64 22.02 -0.53
CA LYS A 461 6.07 20.79 -1.22
C LYS A 461 5.97 20.92 -2.73
N ALA A 462 4.93 21.57 -3.24
CA ALA A 462 4.72 21.77 -4.68
C ALA A 462 5.86 22.57 -5.33
N ILE A 463 6.48 23.49 -4.59
CA ILE A 463 7.64 24.26 -5.07
C ILE A 463 8.99 23.66 -4.63
N HIS A 464 9.00 22.46 -4.05
CA HIS A 464 10.19 21.83 -3.46
C HIS A 464 10.94 22.72 -2.45
N PHE A 465 10.20 23.49 -1.66
CA PHE A 465 10.78 24.45 -0.73
C PHE A 465 11.82 23.81 0.18
N ARG A 466 13.01 24.43 0.18
CA ARG A 466 14.13 24.19 1.07
C ARG A 466 14.68 25.55 1.45
N SER A 467 14.86 25.82 2.74
CA SER A 467 15.52 27.04 3.17
C SER A 467 16.97 27.08 2.70
N GLN A 468 17.61 28.24 2.84
CA GLN A 468 19.06 28.32 2.70
C GLN A 468 19.78 27.39 3.70
N ASN A 469 21.02 27.04 3.37
CA ASN A 469 21.89 26.28 4.27
C ASN A 469 22.44 27.23 5.33
N TYR A 470 22.22 26.89 6.59
CA TYR A 470 22.72 27.61 7.74
C TYR A 470 23.89 26.83 8.36
N PRO A 471 25.02 27.47 8.68
CA PRO A 471 26.12 26.79 9.36
C PRO A 471 25.72 26.41 10.79
N LEU A 472 26.12 25.21 11.21
CA LEU A 472 26.06 24.80 12.62
C LEU A 472 27.20 25.47 13.39
N PRO A 473 26.98 25.94 14.63
CA PRO A 473 28.05 26.42 15.49
C PRO A 473 29.08 25.32 15.71
N GLN A 474 30.35 25.70 15.75
CA GLN A 474 31.45 24.75 15.89
C GLN A 474 31.38 24.01 17.23
N GLU A 475 30.75 24.59 18.26
CA GLU A 475 30.52 23.94 19.55
C GLU A 475 29.45 22.82 19.50
N CYS A 476 28.60 22.80 18.46
CA CYS A 476 27.54 21.80 18.27
C CYS A 476 27.98 20.60 17.43
N LEU A 477 29.12 20.70 16.75
CA LEU A 477 29.64 19.59 15.95
C LEU A 477 30.25 18.55 16.88
N PRO A 478 29.83 17.27 16.82
CA PRO A 478 30.44 16.23 17.63
C PRO A 478 31.94 16.21 17.32
N LYS A 479 32.78 16.27 18.37
CA LYS A 479 34.22 16.08 18.22
C LYS A 479 34.42 14.68 17.62
N LEU A 480 34.79 14.66 16.35
CA LEU A 480 34.99 13.49 15.47
C LEU A 480 35.19 12.17 16.25
N ILE A 481 34.25 11.23 16.09
CA ILE A 481 34.50 9.79 16.23
C ILE A 481 35.09 9.32 14.91
#